data_AF-A0A382DTS1-F1
#
_entry.id   AF-A0A382DTS1-F1
#
_cell.length_a   1.000
_cell.length_b   1.000
_cell.length_c   1.000
_cell.angle_alpha   90.00
_cell.angle_beta   90.00
_cell.angle_gamma   90.00
#
_symmetry.space_group_name_H-M   'P 1'
#
loop_
_entity.id
_entity.type
_entity.pdbx_description
1 polymer ?
#
loop_
_entity_poly.entity_id
_entity_poly.type
_entity_poly.pdbx_seq_one_letter_code
_entity_poly.pdbx_strand_id
1 'polypeptide(L)'
;MDITLLLVLFGLMAYTIDGLLWGLAGNILFRYIGGNQDKWPVGAFFTWLAYFIWDEIFVNNIMGKVGLSFDNQEVIDFIGEDIFSFDLFDITISIAVIFGGFKITQQIIDNVFFNNQNKEIME
;
A
#
# COMPACT_ATOMS: atom_id res chain seq x y z
N MET A 1 -1.50 23.99 -16.32
CA MET A 1 -1.25 23.22 -15.08
C MET A 1 0.23 23.33 -14.81
N ASP A 2 0.62 23.77 -13.62
CA ASP A 2 2.04 23.95 -13.27
C ASP A 2 2.77 22.59 -13.27
N ILE A 3 4.04 22.56 -13.69
CA ILE A 3 4.87 21.36 -13.73
C ILE A 3 5.00 20.78 -12.32
N THR A 4 5.08 21.64 -11.30
CA THR A 4 5.11 21.25 -9.89
C THR A 4 3.84 20.51 -9.48
N LEU A 5 2.65 21.00 -9.89
CA LEU A 5 1.38 20.33 -9.60
C LEU A 5 1.28 18.96 -10.29
N LEU A 6 1.78 18.87 -11.53
CA LEU A 6 1.82 17.62 -12.27
C LEU A 6 2.70 16.57 -11.55
N LEU A 7 3.88 16.97 -11.08
CA LEU A 7 4.82 16.08 -10.38
C LEU A 7 4.24 15.59 -9.04
N VAL A 8 3.62 16.48 -8.26
CA VAL A 8 2.95 16.10 -7.00
C VAL A 8 1.83 15.09 -7.24
N LEU A 9 1.01 15.29 -8.28
CA LEU A 9 -0.05 14.35 -8.64
C LEU A 9 0.49 12.99 -9.06
N PHE A 10 1.58 12.95 -9.84
CA PHE A 10 2.23 11.68 -10.19
C PHE A 10 2.80 10.95 -8.97
N GLY A 11 3.43 11.68 -8.04
CA GLY A 11 3.92 11.10 -6.78
C GLY A 11 2.79 10.49 -5.96
N LEU A 12 1.70 11.23 -5.76
CA LEU A 12 0.50 10.73 -5.07
C LEU A 12 -0.12 9.51 -5.76
N MET A 13 -0.20 9.52 -7.10
CA MET A 13 -0.71 8.37 -7.86
C MET A 13 0.18 7.14 -7.71
N ALA A 14 1.50 7.30 -7.79
CA ALA A 14 2.44 6.20 -7.61
C ALA A 14 2.31 5.59 -6.20
N TYR A 15 2.27 6.44 -5.17
CA TYR A 15 2.07 6.01 -3.78
C TYR A 15 0.73 5.29 -3.58
N THR A 16 -0.34 5.81 -4.19
CA THR A 16 -1.66 5.19 -4.15
C THR A 16 -1.66 3.82 -4.83
N ILE A 17 -1.01 3.69 -6.00
CA ILE A 17 -0.91 2.40 -6.70
C ILE A 17 -0.14 1.39 -5.86
N ASP A 18 0.98 1.79 -5.27
CA ASP A 18 1.79 0.91 -4.43
C ASP A 18 1.00 0.41 -3.21
N GLY A 19 0.35 1.32 -2.47
CA GLY A 19 -0.51 0.93 -1.34
C GLY A 19 -1.66 0.01 -1.75
N LEU A 20 -2.26 0.21 -2.93
CA LEU A 20 -3.32 -0.68 -3.44
C LEU A 20 -2.79 -2.08 -3.71
N LEU A 21 -1.59 -2.19 -4.29
CA LEU A 21 -0.93 -3.47 -4.56
C LEU A 21 -0.59 -4.21 -3.26
N TRP A 22 -0.11 -3.50 -2.25
CA TRP A 22 0.09 -4.07 -0.91
C TRP A 22 -1.22 -4.57 -0.29
N GLY A 23 -2.29 -3.76 -0.35
CA GLY A 23 -3.62 -4.18 0.11
C GLY A 23 -4.13 -5.43 -0.61
N LEU A 24 -3.93 -5.51 -1.93
CA LEU A 24 -4.28 -6.66 -2.75
C LEU A 24 -3.50 -7.92 -2.34
N ALA A 25 -2.18 -7.82 -2.30
CA ALA A 25 -1.31 -8.92 -1.89
C ALA A 25 -1.62 -9.39 -0.46
N GLY A 26 -1.87 -8.44 0.45
CA GLY A 26 -2.28 -8.70 1.81
C GLY A 26 -3.59 -9.49 1.90
N ASN A 27 -4.61 -9.13 1.11
CA ASN A 27 -5.88 -9.86 1.13
C ASN A 27 -5.72 -11.30 0.61
N ILE A 28 -4.97 -11.48 -0.48
CA ILE A 28 -4.68 -12.81 -1.03
C ILE A 28 -3.97 -13.68 0.02
N LEU A 29 -2.93 -13.14 0.66
CA LEU A 29 -2.19 -13.86 1.70
C LEU A 29 -3.08 -14.17 2.90
N PHE A 30 -3.88 -13.20 3.36
CA PHE A 30 -4.79 -13.36 4.48
C PHE A 30 -5.83 -14.46 4.22
N ARG A 31 -6.35 -14.55 2.99
CA ARG A 31 -7.22 -15.66 2.56
C ARG A 31 -6.46 -16.98 2.53
N TYR A 32 -5.27 -16.99 1.96
CA TYR A 32 -4.45 -18.20 1.80
C TYR A 32 -4.12 -18.87 3.14
N ILE A 33 -3.83 -18.08 4.18
CA ILE A 33 -3.55 -18.59 5.54
C ILE A 33 -4.83 -18.99 6.32
N GLY A 34 -6.00 -18.97 5.69
CA GLY A 34 -7.28 -19.29 6.34
C GLY A 34 -7.81 -18.18 7.25
N GLY A 35 -7.43 -16.92 7.00
CA GLY A 35 -7.91 -15.76 7.75
C GLY A 35 -9.43 -15.61 7.64
N ASN A 36 -10.06 -15.28 8.77
CA ASN A 36 -11.49 -14.99 8.79
C ASN A 36 -11.77 -13.68 8.04
N GLN A 37 -12.49 -13.78 6.91
CA GLN A 37 -12.81 -12.66 6.03
C GLN A 37 -13.71 -11.59 6.68
N ASP A 38 -14.47 -11.94 7.73
CA ASP A 38 -15.23 -10.96 8.52
C ASP A 38 -14.30 -10.08 9.37
N LYS A 39 -13.09 -10.57 9.67
CA LYS A 39 -12.03 -9.87 10.39
C LYS A 39 -10.99 -9.25 9.45
N TRP A 40 -11.39 -8.92 8.23
CA TRP A 40 -10.54 -8.27 7.22
C TRP A 40 -9.78 -7.03 7.73
N PRO A 41 -10.29 -6.17 8.65
CA PRO A 41 -9.52 -5.02 9.11
C PRO A 41 -8.24 -5.42 9.84
N VAL A 42 -8.23 -6.59 10.49
CA VAL A 42 -7.05 -7.15 11.16
C VAL A 42 -6.01 -7.57 10.12
N GLY A 43 -6.43 -8.24 9.04
CA GLY A 43 -5.55 -8.59 7.94
C GLY A 43 -4.96 -7.36 7.24
N ALA A 44 -5.79 -6.33 6.99
CA ALA A 44 -5.36 -5.07 6.43
C ALA A 44 -4.37 -4.33 7.35
N PHE A 45 -4.60 -4.34 8.66
CA PHE A 45 -3.68 -3.77 9.64
C PHE A 45 -2.30 -4.45 9.63
N PHE A 46 -2.24 -5.78 9.61
CA PHE A 46 -0.96 -6.48 9.52
C PHE A 46 -0.26 -6.30 8.17
N THR A 47 -1.04 -6.12 7.10
CA THR A 47 -0.50 -5.76 5.78
C THR A 47 0.14 -4.38 5.80
N TRP A 48 -0.56 -3.40 6.39
CA TRP A 48 -0.02 -2.05 6.60
C TRP A 48 1.22 -2.08 7.50
N LEU A 49 1.22 -2.86 8.58
CA LEU A 49 2.39 -3.00 9.45
C LEU A 49 3.60 -3.59 8.71
N ALA A 50 3.38 -4.57 7.84
CA ALA A 50 4.43 -5.15 7.00
C ALA A 50 4.97 -4.14 5.99
N TYR A 51 4.09 -3.37 5.34
CA TYR A 51 4.46 -2.27 4.46
C TYR A 51 5.30 -1.23 5.20
N PHE A 52 4.84 -0.78 6.37
CA PHE A 52 5.52 0.18 7.21
C PHE A 52 6.93 -0.30 7.61
N ILE A 53 7.06 -1.56 8.02
CA ILE A 53 8.37 -2.14 8.36
C ILE A 53 9.27 -2.19 7.12
N TRP A 54 8.74 -2.59 5.97
CA TRP A 54 9.50 -2.65 4.73
C TRP A 54 10.04 -1.27 4.33
N ASP A 55 9.17 -0.28 4.27
CA ASP A 55 9.52 1.07 3.82
C ASP A 55 10.45 1.77 4.83
N GLU A 56 10.06 1.79 6.10
CA GLU A 56 10.76 2.58 7.11
C GLU A 56 12.03 1.91 7.65
N ILE A 57 12.00 0.59 7.83
CA ILE A 57 13.11 -0.12 8.49
C ILE A 57 14.08 -0.69 7.44
N PHE A 58 13.59 -1.23 6.33
CA PHE A 58 14.47 -1.85 5.34
C PHE A 58 14.95 -0.87 4.27
N VAL A 59 14.06 -0.08 3.68
CA VAL A 59 14.45 0.85 2.61
C VAL A 59 15.19 2.05 3.20
N ASN A 60 14.59 2.75 4.17
CA ASN A 60 15.19 3.98 4.72
C ASN A 60 16.42 3.71 5.60
N ASN A 61 16.35 2.74 6.51
CA ASN A 61 17.42 2.53 7.52
C ASN A 61 18.54 1.58 7.09
N ILE A 62 18.26 0.57 6.26
CA ILE A 62 19.28 -0.43 5.86
C ILE A 62 19.88 -0.09 4.50
N MET A 63 19.07 0.19 3.47
CA MET A 63 19.64 0.56 2.16
C MET A 63 20.33 1.93 2.19
N GLY A 64 19.83 2.88 2.98
CA GLY A 64 20.50 4.16 3.24
C GLY A 64 21.88 4.03 3.90
N LYS A 65 22.12 2.96 4.69
CA LYS A 65 23.43 2.68 5.33
C LYS A 65 24.39 1.89 4.45
N VAL A 66 23.89 1.20 3.42
CA VAL A 66 24.72 0.38 2.50
C VAL A 66 25.35 1.25 1.38
N GLY A 67 25.17 2.57 1.41
CA GLY A 67 25.87 3.48 0.48
C GLY A 67 25.31 3.45 -0.95
N LEU A 68 24.07 3.01 -1.11
CA LEU A 68 23.23 3.36 -2.25
C LEU A 68 22.36 4.57 -1.88
N SER A 69 22.98 5.63 -1.35
CA SER A 69 22.35 6.94 -1.45
C SER A 69 22.34 7.27 -2.93
N PHE A 70 21.16 7.44 -3.51
CA PHE A 70 21.08 8.24 -4.73
C PHE A 70 21.42 9.67 -4.29
N ASP A 71 22.73 9.98 -4.23
CA ASP A 71 23.30 11.31 -3.99
C ASP A 71 23.02 12.23 -5.18
N ASN A 72 21.74 12.38 -5.54
CA ASN A 72 21.31 13.53 -6.32
C ASN A 72 20.77 14.54 -5.32
N GLN A 73 21.70 15.31 -4.75
CA GLN A 73 21.44 16.46 -3.90
C GLN A 73 20.36 17.38 -4.51
N GLU A 74 20.34 17.51 -5.84
CA GLU A 74 19.35 18.31 -6.59
C GLU A 74 17.91 17.75 -6.54
N VAL A 75 17.73 16.44 -6.35
CA VAL A 75 16.40 15.83 -6.19
C VAL A 75 15.93 15.93 -4.74
N ILE A 76 16.85 15.84 -3.79
CA ILE A 76 16.58 16.04 -2.35
C ILE A 76 16.19 17.49 -2.07
N ASP A 77 16.89 18.47 -2.66
CA ASP A 77 16.54 19.89 -2.57
C ASP A 77 15.23 20.23 -3.30
N PHE A 78 14.88 19.49 -4.36
CA PHE A 78 13.61 19.66 -5.09
C PHE A 78 12.41 19.03 -4.37
N ILE A 79 12.62 17.93 -3.66
CA ILE A 79 11.59 17.21 -2.87
C ILE A 79 11.44 17.81 -1.46
N GLY A 80 12.41 18.62 -1.00
CA GLY A 80 12.40 19.29 0.28
C GLY A 80 13.08 18.45 1.36
N GLU A 81 13.83 19.11 2.25
CA GLU A 81 14.60 18.54 3.38
C GLU A 81 13.77 17.71 4.38
N ASP A 82 12.47 17.59 4.17
CA ASP A 82 11.49 17.09 5.13
C ASP A 82 11.07 15.64 4.88
N ILE A 83 11.91 14.85 4.21
CA ILE A 83 11.71 13.39 4.05
C ILE A 83 11.77 12.62 5.39
N PHE A 84 12.17 13.30 6.48
CA PHE A 84 12.10 12.81 7.85
C PHE A 84 10.98 13.47 8.67
N SER A 85 10.22 14.43 8.12
CA SER A 85 8.98 14.86 8.75
C SER A 85 7.95 13.77 8.44
N PHE A 86 7.82 12.87 9.41
CA PHE A 86 6.75 11.91 9.50
C PHE A 86 5.40 12.63 9.46
N ASP A 87 4.92 12.93 8.26
CA ASP A 87 3.68 13.68 8.10
C ASP A 87 2.53 12.70 8.35
N LEU A 88 1.72 12.99 9.36
CA LEU A 88 0.52 12.21 9.69
C LEU A 88 -0.37 11.96 8.46
N PHE A 89 -0.27 12.85 7.48
CA PHE A 89 -0.92 12.76 6.18
C PHE A 89 -0.50 11.51 5.39
N ASP A 90 0.81 11.23 5.28
CA ASP A 90 1.32 10.10 4.48
C ASP A 90 0.97 8.75 5.14
N ILE A 91 1.02 8.69 6.48
CA ILE A 91 0.51 7.55 7.25
C ILE A 91 -0.99 7.37 6.98
N THR A 92 -1.75 8.45 7.00
CA THR A 92 -3.20 8.38 6.80
C THR A 92 -3.54 7.90 5.39
N ILE A 93 -2.81 8.37 4.37
CA ILE A 93 -3.00 7.93 2.99
C ILE A 93 -2.62 6.46 2.85
N SER A 94 -1.47 6.02 3.34
CA SER A 94 -1.08 4.59 3.22
C SER A 94 -2.09 3.68 3.89
N ILE A 95 -2.56 4.01 5.09
CA ILE A 95 -3.61 3.25 5.77
C ILE A 95 -4.87 3.21 4.89
N ALA A 96 -5.35 4.37 4.43
CA ALA A 96 -6.58 4.44 3.63
C ALA A 96 -6.48 3.63 2.33
N VAL A 97 -5.37 3.74 1.63
CA VAL A 97 -5.12 3.09 0.35
C VAL A 97 -4.94 1.57 0.54
N ILE A 98 -4.16 1.13 1.53
CA ILE A 98 -3.97 -0.30 1.81
C ILE A 98 -5.28 -0.94 2.26
N PHE A 99 -6.03 -0.30 3.16
CA PHE A 99 -7.34 -0.80 3.59
C PHE A 99 -8.33 -0.83 2.42
N GLY A 100 -8.31 0.19 1.57
CA GLY A 100 -9.09 0.25 0.34
C GLY A 100 -8.76 -0.90 -0.61
N GLY A 101 -7.48 -1.09 -0.94
CA GLY A 101 -7.00 -2.17 -1.81
C GLY A 101 -7.33 -3.55 -1.25
N PHE A 102 -7.19 -3.73 0.06
CA PHE A 102 -7.56 -4.95 0.75
C PHE A 102 -9.05 -5.24 0.62
N LYS A 103 -9.91 -4.23 0.85
CA LYS A 103 -11.36 -4.39 0.76
C LYS A 103 -11.85 -4.61 -0.67
N ILE A 104 -11.29 -3.89 -1.63
CA ILE A 104 -11.60 -4.04 -3.05
C ILE A 104 -11.24 -5.46 -3.49
N THR A 105 -10.07 -5.94 -3.10
CA THR A 105 -9.62 -7.31 -3.43
C THR A 105 -10.53 -8.35 -2.79
N GLN A 106 -10.93 -8.12 -1.53
CA GLN A 106 -11.90 -8.97 -0.86
C GLN A 106 -13.19 -9.09 -1.70
N GLN A 107 -13.76 -7.95 -2.12
CA GLN A 107 -14.99 -7.90 -2.91
C GLN A 107 -14.85 -8.53 -4.29
N ILE A 108 -13.73 -8.28 -4.99
CA ILE A 108 -13.46 -8.88 -6.31
C ILE A 108 -13.41 -10.40 -6.16
N ILE A 109 -12.66 -10.91 -5.19
CA ILE A 109 -12.51 -12.34 -4.99
C ILE A 109 -13.86 -12.99 -4.64
N ASP A 110 -14.60 -12.41 -3.70
CA ASP A 110 -15.91 -12.93 -3.30
C ASP A 110 -16.89 -12.96 -4.48
N ASN A 111 -16.92 -11.89 -5.28
CA ASN A 111 -17.82 -11.79 -6.44
C ASN A 111 -17.43 -12.72 -7.60
N VAL A 112 -16.14 -12.83 -7.92
CA VAL A 112 -15.67 -13.58 -9.10
C VAL A 112 -15.61 -15.07 -8.82
N PHE A 113 -15.09 -15.48 -7.67
CA PHE A 113 -14.78 -16.88 -7.38
C PHE A 113 -15.85 -17.57 -6.53
N PHE A 114 -16.52 -16.85 -5.62
CA PHE A 114 -17.42 -17.48 -4.64
C PHE A 114 -18.90 -17.23 -4.93
N ASN A 115 -19.27 -16.10 -5.54
CA ASN A 115 -20.66 -15.78 -5.85
C ASN A 115 -21.21 -16.61 -7.03
N ASN A 116 -20.34 -17.14 -7.89
CA ASN A 116 -20.72 -18.05 -8.97
C ASN A 116 -20.91 -19.51 -8.52
N GLN A 117 -20.27 -19.94 -7.41
CA GLN A 117 -20.42 -21.32 -6.91
C GLN A 117 -21.81 -21.61 -6.33
N ASN A 118 -22.51 -20.59 -5.80
CA ASN A 118 -23.85 -20.76 -5.27
C ASN A 118 -24.93 -20.86 -6.36
N LYS A 119 -24.66 -20.43 -7.60
CA LYS A 119 -25.62 -20.56 -8.70
C LYS A 119 -25.67 -21.98 -9.26
N GLU A 120 -24.53 -22.67 -9.35
CA GLU A 120 -24.46 -24.04 -9.91
C GLU A 120 -25.05 -25.12 -8.98
N ILE A 121 -25.25 -24.84 -7.69
CA ILE A 121 -25.87 -25.78 -6.73
C ILE A 121 -27.41 -25.61 -6.69
N MET A 122 -27.92 -24.52 -7.28
CA MET A 122 -29.36 -24.20 -7.31
C MET A 122 -30.03 -24.44 -8.66
N GLU A 123 -29.31 -24.98 -9.66
CA GLU A 123 -29.88 -25.59 -10.88
C GLU A 123 -29.91 -27.12 -10.75
#